data_AF-A0A1E9ZFZ0-F1
#
_entry.id   AF-A0A1E9ZFZ0-F1
#
_cell.length_a   1.000
_cell.length_b   1.000
_cell.length_c   1.000
_cell.angle_alpha   90.00
_cell.angle_beta   90.00
_cell.angle_gamma   90.00
#
_symmetry.space_group_name_H-M   'P 1'
#
loop_
_entity.id
_entity.type
_entity.pdbx_description
1 polymer ?
#
loop_
_entity_poly.entity_id
_entity_poly.type
_entity_poly.pdbx_seq_one_letter_code
_entity_poly.pdbx_strand_id
1 'polypeptide(L)'
;MSETENTQPDSATPSYPTQGERIAPGSRRDLLPNNYDAKKARILFVHAHPDDETSSTGATMAYYAQKGAEVYLLTATRGELGEVIPEELHHLEVGKPGCRDNGEALGEYRTGELAGAIKALGVKKQFFLGQEPAVAEGALPLYRDSGMAWGPEGKPVANPVAAEDSLTAQPLEPQAQALVAAIRALTPDVLVTYDSDGGYGHPDHVRVYEIVHRALQILEDDEDRPILTWGIEGEFDAADQRLQAAIYGDGTAKRKAMEAHRTQITVVDEKTFEYSNKVPQKISSVETFRVLDGDPTATVHPKPQEAGLVAGVLTGSILGIFAGIAGSIYHAWVVYAGDTALPLGLLVAYLTVFFTALWCALSLRRGYAAAVVAVAVFVTVYVLGYGRPDSPFVLVNPGHSAIGFYGALWWFGAPVAAMLGMLVYTRARVKDAQYFSPRAAHQRARAKK
;
A
#
# COMPACT_ATOMS: atom_id res chain seq x y z
N MET A 1 15.94 -67.59 12.61
CA MET A 1 17.21 -66.88 12.77
C MET A 1 17.64 -66.46 11.38
N SER A 2 17.70 -65.20 10.97
CA SER A 2 17.23 -63.91 11.49
C SER A 2 17.18 -63.04 10.24
N GLU A 3 16.03 -62.45 9.93
CA GLU A 3 15.91 -61.41 8.92
C GLU A 3 16.80 -60.24 9.35
N THR A 4 17.74 -59.86 8.49
CA THR A 4 18.56 -58.67 8.70
C THR A 4 17.67 -57.45 8.51
N GLU A 5 17.32 -56.83 9.64
CA GLU A 5 16.79 -55.47 9.73
C GLU A 5 17.56 -54.55 8.77
N ASN A 6 16.86 -54.09 7.74
CA ASN A 6 17.29 -53.00 6.91
C ASN A 6 17.18 -51.72 7.75
N THR A 7 18.23 -51.40 8.51
CA THR A 7 18.35 -50.14 9.22
C THR A 7 18.36 -49.01 8.17
N GLN A 8 17.22 -48.34 8.01
CA GLN A 8 17.17 -47.05 7.33
C GLN A 8 18.19 -46.12 8.01
N PRO A 9 18.97 -45.34 7.25
CA PRO A 9 19.79 -44.30 7.83
C PRO A 9 18.87 -43.31 8.56
N ASP A 10 19.19 -42.97 9.81
CA ASP A 10 18.49 -41.99 10.65
C ASP A 10 18.06 -40.78 9.81
N SER A 11 16.77 -40.73 9.43
CA SER A 11 16.21 -39.55 8.79
C SER A 11 16.16 -38.46 9.84
N ALA A 12 17.01 -37.45 9.70
CA ALA A 12 16.98 -36.28 10.57
C ALA A 12 15.55 -35.76 10.69
N THR A 13 15.07 -35.59 11.93
CA THR A 13 13.74 -35.05 12.21
C THR A 13 13.60 -33.67 11.56
N PRO A 14 12.55 -33.42 10.74
CA PRO A 14 12.31 -32.09 10.17
C PRO A 14 12.25 -31.01 11.25
N SER A 15 12.91 -29.87 11.01
CA SER A 15 12.87 -28.69 11.88
C SER A 15 12.07 -27.58 11.21
N TYR A 16 11.13 -26.99 11.95
CA TYR A 16 10.30 -25.89 11.47
C TYR A 16 10.52 -24.64 12.33
N PRO A 17 10.67 -23.46 11.72
CA PRO A 17 10.83 -22.21 12.46
C PRO A 17 9.68 -21.93 13.43
N THR A 18 10.00 -21.59 14.68
CA THR A 18 9.00 -21.22 15.69
C THR A 18 8.75 -19.71 15.72
N GLN A 19 7.60 -19.31 15.15
CA GLN A 19 7.17 -17.91 15.16
C GLN A 19 6.91 -17.38 16.58
N GLY A 20 7.42 -16.18 16.87
CA GLY A 20 7.09 -15.44 18.09
C GLY A 20 7.66 -15.99 19.40
N GLU A 21 8.58 -16.96 19.34
CA GLU A 21 9.27 -17.44 20.55
C GLU A 21 10.34 -16.49 21.06
N ARG A 22 11.05 -15.82 20.14
CA ARG A 22 12.09 -14.84 20.47
C ARG A 22 11.76 -13.47 19.90
N ILE A 23 11.47 -12.55 20.82
CA ILE A 23 11.20 -11.15 20.49
C ILE A 23 12.43 -10.34 20.88
N ALA A 24 13.12 -9.80 19.88
CA ALA A 24 14.28 -8.96 20.08
C ALA A 24 13.90 -7.66 20.84
N PRO A 25 14.78 -7.15 21.72
CA PRO A 25 14.62 -5.82 22.30
C PRO A 25 14.53 -4.76 21.21
N GLY A 26 13.57 -3.85 21.30
CA GLY A 26 13.34 -2.81 20.28
C GLY A 26 12.55 -3.28 19.06
N SER A 27 12.02 -4.50 19.07
CA SER A 27 11.09 -4.97 18.04
C SER A 27 9.87 -4.06 17.89
N ARG A 28 9.45 -3.84 16.66
CA ARG A 28 8.23 -3.10 16.35
C ARG A 28 6.99 -3.93 16.67
N ARG A 29 5.88 -3.24 16.87
CA ARG A 29 4.54 -3.84 17.01
C ARG A 29 3.65 -3.63 15.78
N ASP A 30 4.24 -3.17 14.68
CA ASP A 30 3.53 -2.83 13.46
C ASP A 30 4.45 -3.01 12.24
N LEU A 31 3.87 -3.50 11.14
CA LEU A 31 4.49 -3.65 9.83
C LEU A 31 4.30 -2.38 8.98
N LEU A 32 3.35 -1.52 9.35
CA LEU A 32 3.11 -0.25 8.70
C LEU A 32 4.18 0.78 9.10
N PRO A 33 4.41 1.82 8.26
CA PRO A 33 5.23 2.97 8.62
C PRO A 33 4.71 3.67 9.88
N ASN A 34 5.59 4.42 10.56
CA ASN A 34 5.19 5.19 11.73
C ASN A 34 4.08 6.21 11.39
N ASN A 35 3.04 6.26 12.22
CA ASN A 35 1.84 7.10 12.07
C ASN A 35 0.99 6.82 10.82
N TYR A 36 1.08 5.62 10.23
CA TYR A 36 0.22 5.24 9.12
C TYR A 36 -1.17 4.80 9.59
N ASP A 37 -2.22 5.25 8.90
CA ASP A 37 -3.60 4.85 9.19
C ASP A 37 -3.89 3.49 8.56
N ALA A 38 -4.06 2.47 9.42
CA ALA A 38 -4.33 1.10 8.97
C ALA A 38 -5.57 0.99 8.06
N LYS A 39 -6.59 1.85 8.22
CA LYS A 39 -7.80 1.86 7.37
C LYS A 39 -7.54 2.27 5.92
N LYS A 40 -6.37 2.83 5.65
CA LYS A 40 -5.91 3.23 4.30
C LYS A 40 -4.80 2.33 3.79
N ALA A 41 -4.37 1.37 4.60
CA ALA A 41 -3.27 0.49 4.25
C ALA A 41 -3.73 -0.59 3.28
N ARG A 42 -2.87 -0.87 2.30
CA ARG A 42 -2.97 -2.04 1.43
C ARG A 42 -1.76 -2.92 1.69
N ILE A 43 -1.99 -4.17 2.03
CA ILE A 43 -0.91 -5.11 2.39
C ILE A 43 -1.00 -6.31 1.46
N LEU A 44 0.10 -6.62 0.77
CA LEU A 44 0.21 -7.79 -0.09
C LEU A 44 1.07 -8.86 0.61
N PHE A 45 0.49 -10.02 0.83
CA PHE A 45 1.20 -11.22 1.27
C PHE A 45 1.49 -12.09 0.04
N VAL A 46 2.72 -12.58 -0.08
CA VAL A 46 3.16 -13.42 -1.20
C VAL A 46 3.68 -14.73 -0.63
N HIS A 47 3.00 -15.83 -0.97
CA HIS A 47 3.27 -17.17 -0.46
C HIS A 47 3.40 -18.19 -1.60
N ALA A 48 4.03 -19.33 -1.32
CA ALA A 48 4.29 -20.37 -2.30
C ALA A 48 3.09 -21.30 -2.49
N HIS A 49 2.53 -21.80 -1.40
CA HIS A 49 1.48 -22.83 -1.42
C HIS A 49 0.25 -22.45 -0.61
N PRO A 50 -0.92 -23.09 -0.87
CA PRO A 50 -2.10 -22.94 -0.03
C PRO A 50 -1.93 -23.63 1.34
N ASP A 51 -1.82 -22.83 2.41
CA ASP A 51 -1.61 -23.17 3.84
C ASP A 51 -0.51 -22.30 4.47
N ASP A 52 0.49 -21.89 3.69
CA ASP A 52 1.58 -21.01 4.10
C ASP A 52 1.08 -19.68 4.66
N GLU A 53 0.04 -19.11 4.03
CA GLU A 53 -0.57 -17.86 4.46
C GLU A 53 -1.17 -18.00 5.87
N THR A 54 -1.65 -19.20 6.18
CA THR A 54 -2.29 -19.49 7.45
C THR A 54 -1.27 -19.84 8.52
N SER A 55 -0.32 -20.72 8.22
CA SER A 55 0.69 -21.19 9.18
C SER A 55 1.64 -20.07 9.59
N SER A 56 2.06 -19.23 8.64
CA SER A 56 3.11 -18.22 8.84
C SER A 56 2.58 -16.83 9.16
N THR A 57 1.48 -16.41 8.52
CA THR A 57 1.03 -15.00 8.55
C THR A 57 -0.46 -14.82 8.89
N GLY A 58 -1.15 -15.89 9.26
CA GLY A 58 -2.61 -15.89 9.44
C GLY A 58 -3.07 -14.95 10.54
N ALA A 59 -2.37 -14.90 11.68
CA ALA A 59 -2.74 -14.03 12.78
C ALA A 59 -2.55 -12.54 12.40
N THR A 60 -1.48 -12.24 11.67
CA THR A 60 -1.15 -10.91 11.17
C THR A 60 -2.14 -10.42 10.12
N MET A 61 -2.51 -11.26 9.14
CA MET A 61 -3.51 -10.91 8.13
C MET A 61 -4.86 -10.56 8.77
N ALA A 62 -5.35 -11.41 9.67
CA ALA A 62 -6.60 -11.18 10.39
C ALA A 62 -6.56 -9.88 11.21
N TYR A 63 -5.45 -9.59 11.88
CA TYR A 63 -5.25 -8.35 12.63
C TYR A 63 -5.38 -7.10 11.77
N TYR A 64 -4.73 -7.06 10.60
CA TYR A 64 -4.84 -5.90 9.71
C TYR A 64 -6.21 -5.77 9.06
N ALA A 65 -6.82 -6.90 8.66
CA ALA A 65 -8.19 -6.90 8.14
C ALA A 65 -9.19 -6.33 9.16
N GLN A 66 -9.09 -6.73 10.42
CA GLN A 66 -9.93 -6.19 11.51
C GLN A 66 -9.70 -4.70 11.78
N LYS A 67 -8.48 -4.20 11.54
CA LYS A 67 -8.16 -2.77 11.58
C LYS A 67 -8.66 -1.98 10.36
N GLY A 68 -9.23 -2.65 9.37
CA GLY A 68 -9.78 -2.06 8.15
C GLY A 68 -8.77 -1.88 7.02
N ALA A 69 -7.59 -2.50 7.11
CA ALA A 69 -6.66 -2.55 5.98
C ALA A 69 -7.21 -3.46 4.89
N GLU A 70 -6.83 -3.18 3.64
CA GLU A 70 -7.08 -4.08 2.54
C GLU A 70 -5.95 -5.10 2.44
N VAL A 71 -6.26 -6.34 2.82
CA VAL A 71 -5.30 -7.46 2.78
C VAL A 71 -5.47 -8.23 1.47
N TYR A 72 -4.39 -8.37 0.72
CA TYR A 72 -4.30 -9.11 -0.54
C TYR A 72 -3.36 -10.30 -0.38
N LEU A 73 -3.67 -11.40 -1.06
CA LEU A 73 -2.85 -12.61 -1.06
C LEU A 73 -2.51 -13.04 -2.49
N LEU A 74 -1.22 -13.20 -2.76
CA LEU A 74 -0.70 -13.89 -3.94
C LEU A 74 -0.17 -15.26 -3.50
N THR A 75 -0.68 -16.32 -4.10
CA THR A 75 -0.17 -17.69 -3.90
C THR A 75 0.52 -18.16 -5.19
N ALA A 76 1.77 -18.60 -5.13
CA ALA A 76 2.54 -18.87 -6.34
C ALA A 76 2.06 -20.13 -7.09
N THR A 77 1.66 -21.17 -6.34
CA THR A 77 1.23 -22.48 -6.85
C THR A 77 -0.04 -22.95 -6.15
N ARG A 78 -0.61 -24.10 -6.58
CA ARG A 78 -1.75 -24.71 -5.88
C ARG A 78 -1.37 -25.85 -4.94
N GLY A 79 -0.08 -26.19 -4.86
CA GLY A 79 0.38 -27.27 -3.97
C GLY A 79 0.03 -28.67 -4.47
N GLU A 80 0.16 -28.90 -5.78
CA GLU A 80 -0.17 -30.17 -6.44
C GLU A 80 0.61 -31.38 -5.90
N LEU A 81 1.76 -31.16 -5.26
CA LEU A 81 2.64 -32.24 -4.76
C LEU A 81 2.60 -32.39 -3.24
N GLY A 82 1.60 -31.80 -2.57
CA GLY A 82 1.40 -31.96 -1.13
C GLY A 82 1.03 -33.39 -0.72
N GLU A 83 1.45 -33.79 0.47
CA GLU A 83 0.95 -35.00 1.13
C GLU A 83 -0.51 -34.79 1.59
N VAL A 84 -1.29 -35.87 1.74
CA VAL A 84 -2.70 -35.78 2.12
C VAL A 84 -2.95 -36.50 3.45
N ILE A 85 -3.41 -35.76 4.46
CA ILE A 85 -3.67 -36.33 5.80
C ILE A 85 -4.88 -37.28 5.82
N PRO A 86 -6.10 -36.90 5.38
CA PRO A 86 -7.28 -37.76 5.53
C PRO A 86 -7.22 -38.97 4.61
N GLU A 87 -7.41 -40.17 5.16
CA GLU A 87 -7.32 -41.45 4.44
C GLU A 87 -8.29 -41.51 3.25
N GLU A 88 -9.50 -40.98 3.43
CA GLU A 88 -10.52 -40.95 2.40
C GLU A 88 -10.13 -40.08 1.18
N LEU A 89 -9.13 -39.20 1.33
CA LEU A 89 -8.61 -38.32 0.28
C LEU A 89 -7.22 -38.75 -0.25
N HIS A 90 -6.61 -39.84 0.25
CA HIS A 90 -5.29 -40.30 -0.21
C HIS A 90 -5.21 -40.56 -1.72
N HIS A 91 -6.34 -40.84 -2.37
CA HIS A 91 -6.42 -40.97 -3.82
C HIS A 91 -6.10 -39.67 -4.59
N LEU A 92 -5.96 -38.53 -3.91
CA LEU A 92 -5.53 -37.25 -4.50
C LEU A 92 -4.01 -37.07 -4.46
N GLU A 93 -3.30 -37.74 -3.55
CA GLU A 93 -1.85 -37.58 -3.37
C GLU A 93 -1.07 -38.30 -4.49
N VAL A 94 -0.12 -37.60 -5.11
CA VAL A 94 0.72 -38.16 -6.17
C VAL A 94 1.54 -39.33 -5.61
N GLY A 95 1.44 -40.48 -6.29
CA GLY A 95 2.16 -41.69 -5.90
C GLY A 95 1.41 -42.62 -4.94
N LYS A 96 0.26 -42.19 -4.39
CA LYS A 96 -0.60 -43.08 -3.58
C LYS A 96 -1.51 -43.95 -4.45
N PRO A 97 -1.89 -45.16 -3.97
CA PRO A 97 -2.87 -46.00 -4.65
C PRO A 97 -4.18 -45.24 -4.90
N GLY A 98 -4.65 -45.26 -6.14
CA GLY A 98 -5.90 -44.60 -6.53
C GLY A 98 -5.73 -43.22 -7.16
N CYS A 99 -4.57 -42.56 -6.96
CA CYS A 99 -4.22 -41.36 -7.72
C CYS A 99 -3.93 -41.72 -9.18
N ARG A 100 -4.57 -41.00 -10.10
CA ARG A 100 -4.53 -41.27 -11.55
C ARG A 100 -4.00 -40.09 -12.36
N ASP A 101 -3.80 -38.96 -11.73
CA ASP A 101 -3.30 -37.75 -12.36
C ASP A 101 -1.91 -37.38 -11.78
N ASN A 102 -1.45 -36.19 -12.11
CA ASN A 102 -0.19 -35.65 -11.63
C ASN A 102 -0.37 -34.75 -10.40
N GLY A 103 -1.48 -34.83 -9.66
CA GLY A 103 -1.78 -33.94 -8.52
C GLY A 103 -2.68 -32.75 -8.87
N GLU A 104 -3.18 -32.69 -10.10
CA GLU A 104 -4.14 -31.66 -10.53
C GLU A 104 -5.39 -31.65 -9.64
N ALA A 105 -5.97 -32.82 -9.37
CA ALA A 105 -7.13 -32.93 -8.49
C ALA A 105 -6.84 -32.46 -7.06
N LEU A 106 -5.62 -32.66 -6.54
CA LEU A 106 -5.22 -32.12 -5.23
C LEU A 106 -5.10 -30.60 -5.28
N GLY A 107 -4.48 -30.04 -6.32
CA GLY A 107 -4.37 -28.58 -6.48
C GLY A 107 -5.74 -27.89 -6.57
N GLU A 108 -6.69 -28.49 -7.30
CA GLU A 108 -8.08 -28.02 -7.33
C GLU A 108 -8.74 -28.10 -5.95
N TYR A 109 -8.55 -29.22 -5.23
CA TYR A 109 -9.10 -29.40 -3.88
C TYR A 109 -8.55 -28.35 -2.90
N ARG A 110 -7.22 -28.16 -2.88
CA ARG A 110 -6.51 -27.17 -2.04
C ARG A 110 -6.89 -25.73 -2.39
N THR A 111 -7.28 -25.45 -3.63
CA THR A 111 -7.85 -24.14 -4.00
C THR A 111 -9.17 -23.87 -3.27
N GLY A 112 -10.00 -24.91 -3.05
CA GLY A 112 -11.21 -24.83 -2.23
C GLY A 112 -10.90 -24.64 -0.74
N GLU A 113 -9.88 -25.31 -0.21
CA GLU A 113 -9.41 -25.14 1.16
C GLU A 113 -8.91 -23.71 1.41
N LEU A 114 -8.09 -23.18 0.50
CA LEU A 114 -7.62 -21.80 0.51
C LEU A 114 -8.77 -20.81 0.56
N ALA A 115 -9.80 -21.00 -0.27
CA ALA A 115 -10.97 -20.14 -0.28
C ALA A 115 -11.70 -20.10 1.09
N GLY A 116 -11.71 -21.23 1.81
CA GLY A 116 -12.21 -21.30 3.19
C GLY A 116 -11.32 -20.55 4.19
N ALA A 117 -10.00 -20.76 4.10
CA ALA A 117 -9.01 -20.14 4.96
C ALA A 117 -9.02 -18.62 4.85
N ILE A 118 -8.92 -18.07 3.62
CA ILE A 118 -8.83 -16.63 3.39
C ILE A 118 -10.06 -15.87 3.87
N LYS A 119 -11.23 -16.52 3.90
CA LYS A 119 -12.47 -15.96 4.46
C LYS A 119 -12.39 -15.79 5.97
N ALA A 120 -11.80 -16.76 6.67
CA ALA A 120 -11.58 -16.67 8.12
C ALA A 120 -10.56 -15.57 8.48
N LEU A 121 -9.59 -15.35 7.61
CA LEU A 121 -8.53 -14.34 7.78
C LEU A 121 -8.92 -12.93 7.35
N GLY A 122 -10.07 -12.75 6.68
CA GLY A 122 -10.52 -11.44 6.22
C GLY A 122 -9.74 -10.88 5.03
N VAL A 123 -9.12 -11.77 4.22
CA VAL A 123 -8.43 -11.38 2.99
C VAL A 123 -9.45 -10.83 1.98
N LYS A 124 -9.16 -9.66 1.42
CA LYS A 124 -10.04 -8.96 0.48
C LYS A 124 -10.06 -9.64 -0.90
N LYS A 125 -8.89 -10.06 -1.39
CA LYS A 125 -8.75 -10.76 -2.67
C LYS A 125 -7.52 -11.65 -2.65
N GLN A 126 -7.69 -12.89 -3.11
CA GLN A 126 -6.62 -13.83 -3.42
C GLN A 126 -6.51 -14.00 -4.94
N PHE A 127 -5.31 -14.26 -5.43
CA PHE A 127 -5.03 -14.64 -6.82
C PHE A 127 -3.75 -15.47 -6.89
N PHE A 128 -3.61 -16.28 -7.94
CA PHE A 128 -2.39 -17.04 -8.18
C PHE A 128 -1.39 -16.25 -9.02
N LEU A 129 -0.09 -16.54 -8.87
CA LEU A 129 0.93 -16.07 -9.81
C LEU A 129 0.60 -16.61 -11.22
N GLY A 130 0.62 -15.75 -12.24
CA GLY A 130 0.17 -16.10 -13.58
C GLY A 130 -1.30 -15.76 -13.87
N GLN A 131 -2.06 -15.33 -12.86
CA GLN A 131 -3.44 -14.89 -12.99
C GLN A 131 -3.62 -13.42 -12.61
N GLU A 132 -4.61 -12.75 -13.20
CA GLU A 132 -4.87 -11.33 -12.99
C GLU A 132 -5.04 -10.94 -11.50
N PRO A 133 -4.26 -9.96 -10.98
CA PRO A 133 -3.43 -8.99 -11.70
C PRO A 133 -1.95 -9.38 -11.90
N ALA A 134 -1.53 -10.58 -11.48
CA ALA A 134 -0.16 -11.06 -11.55
C ALA A 134 0.14 -11.76 -12.88
N VAL A 135 0.06 -11.03 -13.99
CA VAL A 135 0.33 -11.54 -15.33
C VAL A 135 1.47 -10.78 -16.00
N ALA A 136 2.25 -11.47 -16.83
CA ALA A 136 3.29 -10.86 -17.67
C ALA A 136 3.56 -11.70 -18.91
N GLU A 137 4.17 -11.08 -19.92
CA GLU A 137 4.65 -11.82 -21.10
C GLU A 137 5.70 -12.86 -20.67
N GLY A 138 5.54 -14.09 -21.14
CA GLY A 138 6.39 -15.23 -20.79
C GLY A 138 6.09 -15.85 -19.42
N ALA A 139 5.16 -15.31 -18.63
CA ALA A 139 4.68 -15.97 -17.42
C ALA A 139 3.67 -17.07 -17.80
N LEU A 140 3.69 -18.18 -17.06
CA LEU A 140 2.67 -19.21 -17.23
C LEU A 140 1.34 -18.73 -16.64
N PRO A 141 0.18 -19.18 -17.16
CA PRO A 141 -1.12 -18.89 -16.56
C PRO A 141 -1.28 -19.45 -15.13
N LEU A 142 -0.50 -20.48 -14.82
CA LEU A 142 -0.42 -21.12 -13.52
C LEU A 142 0.92 -21.83 -13.40
N TYR A 143 1.52 -21.79 -12.22
CA TYR A 143 2.76 -22.50 -11.91
C TYR A 143 2.44 -23.71 -11.03
N ARG A 144 3.02 -24.86 -11.37
CA ARG A 144 2.88 -26.06 -10.55
C ARG A 144 3.83 -26.01 -9.35
N ASP A 145 3.39 -26.62 -8.26
CA ASP A 145 4.26 -26.96 -7.13
C ASP A 145 5.49 -27.74 -7.61
N SER A 146 6.68 -27.26 -7.21
CA SER A 146 7.95 -27.91 -7.57
C SER A 146 8.19 -29.19 -6.78
N GLY A 147 7.54 -29.31 -5.62
CA GLY A 147 7.84 -30.31 -4.61
C GLY A 147 9.27 -30.16 -4.09
N MET A 148 9.68 -31.12 -3.27
CA MET A 148 11.00 -31.15 -2.68
C MET A 148 11.50 -32.59 -2.53
N ALA A 149 12.80 -32.73 -2.31
CA ALA A 149 13.39 -33.93 -1.75
C ALA A 149 14.08 -33.59 -0.43
N TRP A 150 14.20 -34.56 0.49
CA TRP A 150 14.99 -34.37 1.71
C TRP A 150 16.48 -34.53 1.39
N GLY A 151 17.23 -33.45 1.61
CA GLY A 151 18.68 -33.41 1.45
C GLY A 151 19.43 -33.81 2.72
N PRO A 152 20.77 -33.66 2.70
CA PRO A 152 21.60 -33.84 3.89
C PRO A 152 21.11 -32.98 5.06
N GLU A 153 21.29 -33.46 6.29
CA GLU A 153 20.91 -32.75 7.52
C GLU A 153 19.40 -32.47 7.68
N GLY A 154 18.54 -33.13 6.89
CA GLY A 154 17.09 -32.94 6.99
C GLY A 154 16.60 -31.61 6.42
N LYS A 155 17.38 -30.98 5.54
CA LYS A 155 16.97 -29.75 4.85
C LYS A 155 16.32 -30.08 3.50
N PRO A 156 15.25 -29.39 3.12
CA PRO A 156 14.67 -29.52 1.79
C PRO A 156 15.67 -29.14 0.70
N VAL A 157 15.66 -29.88 -0.40
CA VAL A 157 16.38 -29.57 -1.63
C VAL A 157 15.44 -29.65 -2.83
N ALA A 158 15.85 -29.05 -3.94
CA ALA A 158 15.09 -29.11 -5.19
C ALA A 158 14.80 -30.55 -5.60
N ASN A 159 13.54 -30.80 -5.98
CA ASN A 159 13.14 -32.09 -6.52
C ASN A 159 13.84 -32.33 -7.88
N PRO A 160 14.69 -33.37 -8.03
CA PRO A 160 15.44 -33.61 -9.27
C PRO A 160 14.55 -33.98 -10.46
N VAL A 161 13.28 -34.33 -10.21
CA VAL A 161 12.29 -34.68 -11.24
C VAL A 161 11.09 -33.72 -11.22
N ALA A 162 11.32 -32.46 -10.83
CA ALA A 162 10.31 -31.42 -10.90
C ALA A 162 9.74 -31.28 -12.34
N ALA A 163 8.44 -31.01 -12.45
CA ALA A 163 7.79 -30.82 -13.74
C ALA A 163 8.33 -29.58 -14.46
N GLU A 164 8.35 -29.58 -15.79
CA GLU A 164 8.90 -28.46 -16.58
C GLU A 164 8.15 -27.15 -16.33
N ASP A 165 6.85 -27.22 -16.05
CA ASP A 165 5.96 -26.11 -15.72
C ASP A 165 5.90 -25.78 -14.22
N SER A 166 6.82 -26.33 -13.41
CA SER A 166 6.92 -25.99 -11.99
C SER A 166 7.50 -24.60 -11.77
N LEU A 167 7.19 -24.01 -10.62
CA LEU A 167 7.63 -22.66 -10.25
C LEU A 167 9.17 -22.49 -10.35
N THR A 168 9.93 -23.46 -9.84
CA THR A 168 11.40 -23.40 -9.83
C THR A 168 12.03 -23.73 -11.18
N ALA A 169 11.39 -24.55 -12.01
CA ALA A 169 11.86 -24.89 -13.36
C ALA A 169 11.73 -23.72 -14.34
N GLN A 170 10.77 -22.82 -14.08
CA GLN A 170 10.51 -21.67 -14.95
C GLN A 170 11.50 -20.53 -14.75
N PRO A 171 11.76 -19.69 -15.77
CA PRO A 171 12.62 -18.51 -15.65
C PRO A 171 12.09 -17.51 -14.61
N LEU A 172 13.01 -16.89 -13.86
CA LEU A 172 12.67 -15.92 -12.80
C LEU A 172 12.06 -14.62 -13.34
N GLU A 173 12.56 -14.11 -14.48
CA GLU A 173 12.20 -12.77 -14.96
C GLU A 173 10.71 -12.61 -15.24
N PRO A 174 10.02 -13.50 -15.99
CA PRO A 174 8.58 -13.36 -16.21
C PRO A 174 7.75 -13.46 -14.92
N GLN A 175 8.18 -14.29 -13.97
CA GLN A 175 7.54 -14.41 -12.65
C GLN A 175 7.63 -13.09 -11.87
N ALA A 176 8.82 -12.47 -11.87
CA ALA A 176 9.04 -11.18 -11.22
C ALA A 176 8.24 -10.06 -11.90
N GLN A 177 8.19 -10.03 -13.24
CA GLN A 177 7.37 -9.07 -14.00
C GLN A 177 5.87 -9.24 -13.70
N ALA A 178 5.39 -10.47 -13.55
CA ALA A 178 4.02 -10.75 -13.14
C ALA A 178 3.73 -10.19 -11.74
N LEU A 179 4.63 -10.36 -10.77
CA LEU A 179 4.50 -9.71 -9.46
C LEU A 179 4.54 -8.18 -9.56
N VAL A 180 5.39 -7.60 -10.42
CA VAL A 180 5.42 -6.15 -10.67
C VAL A 180 4.06 -5.66 -11.18
N ALA A 181 3.42 -6.40 -12.10
CA ALA A 181 2.08 -6.08 -12.58
C ALA A 181 1.05 -6.06 -11.43
N ALA A 182 1.11 -7.04 -10.53
CA ALA A 182 0.26 -7.05 -9.34
C ALA A 182 0.55 -5.88 -8.38
N ILE A 183 1.82 -5.55 -8.15
CA ILE A 183 2.23 -4.40 -7.33
C ILE A 183 1.69 -3.10 -7.92
N ARG A 184 1.78 -2.89 -9.24
CA ARG A 184 1.23 -1.69 -9.90
C ARG A 184 -0.30 -1.64 -9.85
N ALA A 185 -0.96 -2.78 -10.03
CA ALA A 185 -2.42 -2.84 -9.98
C ALA A 185 -2.97 -2.57 -8.57
N LEU A 186 -2.32 -3.12 -7.54
CA LEU A 186 -2.80 -3.03 -6.16
C LEU A 186 -2.21 -1.84 -5.40
N THR A 187 -1.04 -1.36 -5.83
CA THR A 187 -0.19 -0.41 -5.13
C THR A 187 -0.13 -0.70 -3.62
N PRO A 188 0.42 -1.85 -3.18
CA PRO A 188 0.49 -2.22 -1.76
C PRO A 188 1.44 -1.27 -1.02
N ASP A 189 1.07 -0.83 0.18
CA ASP A 189 1.91 -0.01 1.07
C ASP A 189 2.98 -0.88 1.73
N VAL A 190 2.60 -2.11 2.07
CA VAL A 190 3.48 -3.10 2.67
C VAL A 190 3.40 -4.40 1.86
N LEU A 191 4.55 -5.04 1.67
CA LEU A 191 4.65 -6.39 1.11
C LEU A 191 5.25 -7.32 2.18
N VAL A 192 4.70 -8.53 2.31
CA VAL A 192 5.20 -9.58 3.20
C VAL A 192 5.49 -10.84 2.38
N THR A 193 6.66 -11.45 2.58
CA THR A 193 7.11 -12.67 1.89
C THR A 193 8.07 -13.45 2.79
N TYR A 194 8.67 -14.53 2.31
CA TYR A 194 9.74 -15.26 3.00
C TYR A 194 11.04 -14.44 3.10
N ASP A 195 11.94 -14.82 4.01
CA ASP A 195 13.32 -14.38 3.97
C ASP A 195 14.15 -15.19 2.94
N SER A 196 15.43 -14.88 2.80
CA SER A 196 16.31 -15.47 1.79
C SER A 196 16.51 -16.99 1.91
N ASP A 197 16.22 -17.56 3.08
CA ASP A 197 16.25 -19.00 3.37
C ASP A 197 14.93 -19.72 3.05
N GLY A 198 13.86 -19.01 2.69
CA GLY A 198 12.54 -19.60 2.50
C GLY A 198 11.91 -20.14 3.80
N GLY A 199 12.38 -19.73 4.97
CA GLY A 199 11.98 -20.24 6.28
C GLY A 199 12.62 -21.60 6.60
N TYR A 200 11.98 -22.71 6.21
CA TYR A 200 12.53 -24.05 6.46
C TYR A 200 13.35 -24.61 5.28
N GLY A 201 13.49 -23.84 4.19
CA GLY A 201 14.32 -24.19 3.04
C GLY A 201 13.59 -24.76 1.83
N HIS A 202 12.24 -24.76 1.80
CA HIS A 202 11.51 -25.27 0.65
C HIS A 202 11.90 -24.53 -0.66
N PRO A 203 12.20 -25.24 -1.76
CA PRO A 203 12.61 -24.62 -3.02
C PRO A 203 11.66 -23.53 -3.54
N ASP A 204 10.35 -23.76 -3.47
CA ASP A 204 9.37 -22.75 -3.87
C ASP A 204 9.32 -21.53 -2.95
N HIS A 205 9.61 -21.67 -1.65
CA HIS A 205 9.65 -20.53 -0.73
C HIS A 205 10.84 -19.63 -1.06
N VAL A 206 12.00 -20.24 -1.29
CA VAL A 206 13.21 -19.56 -1.77
C VAL A 206 12.93 -18.87 -3.10
N ARG A 207 12.27 -19.56 -4.04
CA ARG A 207 11.90 -18.96 -5.33
C ARG A 207 10.94 -17.78 -5.15
N VAL A 208 9.96 -17.85 -4.25
CA VAL A 208 9.07 -16.71 -3.96
C VAL A 208 9.85 -15.51 -3.39
N TYR A 209 10.83 -15.74 -2.51
CA TYR A 209 11.74 -14.69 -2.07
C TYR A 209 12.50 -14.09 -3.27
N GLU A 210 13.06 -14.91 -4.16
CA GLU A 210 13.77 -14.47 -5.37
C GLU A 210 12.88 -13.63 -6.29
N ILE A 211 11.62 -14.05 -6.51
CA ILE A 211 10.61 -13.33 -7.30
C ILE A 211 10.37 -11.94 -6.71
N VAL A 212 10.13 -11.86 -5.39
CA VAL A 212 9.89 -10.59 -4.70
C VAL A 212 11.12 -9.70 -4.79
N HIS A 213 12.30 -10.23 -4.48
CA HIS A 213 13.55 -9.49 -4.52
C HIS A 213 13.82 -8.95 -5.93
N ARG A 214 13.59 -9.77 -6.97
CA ARG A 214 13.74 -9.35 -8.37
C ARG A 214 12.69 -8.32 -8.78
N ALA A 215 11.44 -8.46 -8.37
CA ALA A 215 10.39 -7.46 -8.63
C ALA A 215 10.74 -6.11 -8.00
N LEU A 216 11.26 -6.10 -6.78
CA LEU A 216 11.77 -4.90 -6.14
C LEU A 216 12.95 -4.28 -6.90
N GLN A 217 13.86 -5.09 -7.47
CA GLN A 217 14.92 -4.56 -8.34
C GLN A 217 14.37 -3.94 -9.63
N ILE A 218 13.37 -4.57 -10.27
CA ILE A 218 12.74 -4.04 -11.49
C ILE A 218 12.05 -2.70 -11.22
N LEU A 219 11.41 -2.56 -10.05
CA LEU A 219 10.73 -1.34 -9.67
C LEU A 219 11.68 -0.18 -9.38
N GLU A 220 12.93 -0.42 -8.96
CA GLU A 220 13.88 0.65 -8.61
C GLU A 220 13.21 1.76 -7.74
N ASP A 221 13.09 2.97 -8.27
CA ASP A 221 12.45 4.15 -7.66
C ASP A 221 11.01 4.43 -8.16
N ASP A 222 10.34 3.44 -8.77
CA ASP A 222 8.94 3.51 -9.20
C ASP A 222 8.00 3.81 -8.02
N GLU A 223 7.10 4.79 -8.17
CA GLU A 223 6.13 5.24 -7.14
C GLU A 223 5.24 4.12 -6.60
N ASP A 224 5.06 3.05 -7.39
CA ASP A 224 4.24 1.91 -7.02
C ASP A 224 4.96 0.91 -6.10
N ARG A 225 6.29 1.03 -5.95
CA ARG A 225 7.08 0.17 -5.04
C ARG A 225 6.53 0.20 -3.61
N PRO A 226 6.42 -0.97 -2.93
CA PRO A 226 6.00 -1.01 -1.53
C PRO A 226 6.88 -0.13 -0.65
N ILE A 227 6.27 0.55 0.32
CA ILE A 227 6.99 1.43 1.25
C ILE A 227 7.94 0.58 2.10
N LEU A 228 7.40 -0.52 2.65
CA LEU A 228 8.15 -1.50 3.44
C LEU A 228 7.92 -2.90 2.89
N THR A 229 8.99 -3.68 2.84
CA THR A 229 8.90 -5.13 2.60
C THR A 229 9.45 -5.87 3.81
N TRP A 230 8.71 -6.86 4.27
CA TRP A 230 9.04 -7.68 5.43
C TRP A 230 9.20 -9.15 5.03
N GLY A 231 10.26 -9.78 5.53
CA GLY A 231 10.51 -11.21 5.44
C GLY A 231 9.95 -11.88 6.68
N ILE A 232 9.25 -12.99 6.51
CA ILE A 232 8.84 -13.89 7.59
C ILE A 232 10.12 -14.41 8.22
N GLU A 233 10.30 -14.16 9.51
CA GLU A 233 11.52 -14.57 10.20
C GLU A 233 11.54 -16.11 10.32
N GLY A 234 12.61 -16.74 9.85
CA GLY A 234 12.87 -18.16 10.06
C GLY A 234 13.30 -18.45 11.51
N GLU A 235 14.27 -19.35 11.66
CA GLU A 235 14.90 -19.58 12.97
C GLU A 235 15.59 -18.30 13.46
N PHE A 236 15.51 -18.05 14.77
CA PHE A 236 16.11 -16.85 15.33
C PHE A 236 17.64 -16.88 15.15
N ASP A 237 18.15 -15.91 14.41
CA ASP A 237 19.59 -15.66 14.26
C ASP A 237 20.02 -14.42 15.05
N ALA A 238 20.93 -14.60 16.01
CA ALA A 238 21.51 -13.50 16.78
C ALA A 238 22.44 -12.61 15.95
N ALA A 239 22.96 -13.12 14.83
CA ALA A 239 23.78 -12.35 13.90
C ALA A 239 22.92 -11.40 13.05
N ASP A 240 21.62 -11.68 12.85
CA ASP A 240 20.73 -10.81 12.10
C ASP A 240 20.38 -9.53 12.86
N GLN A 241 21.03 -8.44 12.44
CA GLN A 241 20.84 -7.09 13.00
C GLN A 241 19.71 -6.30 12.33
N ARG A 242 19.01 -6.86 11.32
CA ARG A 242 17.86 -6.18 10.69
C ARG A 242 16.76 -5.98 11.73
N LEU A 243 16.05 -4.86 11.65
CA LEU A 243 14.98 -4.55 12.59
C LEU A 243 13.90 -5.63 12.55
N GLN A 244 13.56 -6.17 13.73
CA GLN A 244 12.46 -7.12 13.90
C GLN A 244 11.13 -6.40 14.12
N ALA A 245 10.05 -6.95 13.57
CA ALA A 245 8.68 -6.65 13.97
C ALA A 245 8.04 -7.91 14.57
N ALA A 246 7.30 -7.76 15.67
CA ALA A 246 6.54 -8.81 16.32
C ALA A 246 5.08 -8.38 16.41
N ILE A 247 4.23 -9.03 15.62
CA ILE A 247 2.81 -8.70 15.50
C ILE A 247 2.00 -9.63 16.39
N TYR A 248 1.15 -9.05 17.24
CA TYR A 248 0.22 -9.76 18.12
C TYR A 248 -1.13 -9.79 17.42
N GLY A 249 -1.33 -10.83 16.64
CA GLY A 249 -2.49 -10.98 15.77
C GLY A 249 -3.63 -11.78 16.40
N ASP A 250 -4.56 -12.23 15.54
CA ASP A 250 -5.72 -13.02 15.94
C ASP A 250 -5.46 -14.52 15.78
N GLY A 251 -5.10 -15.19 16.89
CA GLY A 251 -4.89 -16.63 16.93
C GLY A 251 -6.18 -17.45 16.70
N THR A 252 -7.36 -16.90 16.96
CA THR A 252 -8.64 -17.60 16.71
C THR A 252 -8.95 -17.64 15.23
N ALA A 253 -8.76 -16.51 14.53
CA ALA A 253 -8.91 -16.46 13.08
C ALA A 253 -7.89 -17.39 12.39
N LYS A 254 -6.63 -17.36 12.84
CA LYS A 254 -5.57 -18.28 12.36
C LYS A 254 -5.97 -19.75 12.50
N ARG A 255 -6.44 -20.16 13.68
CA ARG A 255 -6.88 -21.55 13.91
C ARG A 255 -8.06 -21.95 13.01
N LYS A 256 -9.06 -21.08 12.84
CA LYS A 256 -10.18 -21.36 11.91
C LYS A 256 -9.73 -21.51 10.47
N ALA A 257 -8.70 -20.76 10.06
CA ALA A 257 -8.11 -20.90 8.75
C ALA A 257 -7.33 -22.22 8.62
N MET A 258 -6.63 -22.64 9.68
CA MET A 258 -5.94 -23.96 9.73
C MET A 258 -6.94 -25.11 9.57
N GLU A 259 -8.11 -25.03 10.21
CA GLU A 259 -9.19 -26.02 10.08
C GLU A 259 -9.74 -26.14 8.64
N ALA A 260 -9.54 -25.14 7.79
CA ALA A 260 -9.95 -25.20 6.38
C ALA A 260 -9.00 -26.02 5.51
N HIS A 261 -7.71 -26.06 5.85
CA HIS A 261 -6.65 -26.81 5.15
C HIS A 261 -6.52 -28.25 5.64
N ARG A 262 -7.64 -29.00 5.63
CA ARG A 262 -7.72 -30.35 6.22
C ARG A 262 -6.76 -31.37 5.57
N THR A 263 -6.40 -31.17 4.30
CA THR A 263 -5.45 -32.07 3.64
C THR A 263 -4.04 -31.90 4.17
N GLN A 264 -3.68 -30.71 4.67
CA GLN A 264 -2.32 -30.34 5.05
C GLN A 264 -2.13 -30.17 6.56
N ILE A 265 -3.16 -29.74 7.29
CA ILE A 265 -3.08 -29.35 8.70
C ILE A 265 -4.14 -30.09 9.52
N THR A 266 -3.70 -30.71 10.62
CA THR A 266 -4.57 -31.20 11.70
C THR A 266 -4.46 -30.28 12.90
N VAL A 267 -5.54 -29.59 13.26
CA VAL A 267 -5.62 -28.84 14.52
C VAL A 267 -5.88 -29.82 15.66
N VAL A 268 -4.91 -29.97 16.56
CA VAL A 268 -4.97 -30.92 17.69
C VAL A 268 -5.75 -30.30 18.85
N ASP A 269 -5.44 -29.05 19.19
CA ASP A 269 -6.11 -28.28 20.23
C ASP A 269 -6.02 -26.76 19.95
N GLU A 270 -6.32 -25.92 20.95
CA GLU A 270 -6.30 -24.46 20.79
C GLU A 270 -4.91 -23.87 20.48
N LYS A 271 -3.83 -24.59 20.79
CA LYS A 271 -2.45 -24.11 20.72
C LYS A 271 -1.55 -24.99 19.88
N THR A 272 -2.02 -26.13 19.41
CA THR A 272 -1.20 -27.11 18.70
C THR A 272 -1.86 -27.59 17.41
N PHE A 273 -1.04 -27.71 16.38
CA PHE A 273 -1.40 -28.34 15.11
C PHE A 273 -0.29 -29.26 14.64
N GLU A 274 -0.58 -30.13 13.68
CA GLU A 274 0.36 -31.08 13.08
C GLU A 274 0.21 -31.07 11.56
N TYR A 275 1.33 -31.28 10.86
CA TYR A 275 1.34 -31.64 9.44
C TYR A 275 1.20 -33.18 9.29
N SER A 276 1.36 -33.68 8.06
CA SER A 276 1.34 -35.12 7.76
C SER A 276 2.36 -35.93 8.56
N ASN A 277 3.51 -35.33 8.88
CA ASN A 277 4.59 -35.95 9.65
C ASN A 277 4.30 -36.12 11.16
N LYS A 278 3.15 -35.65 11.66
CA LYS A 278 2.73 -35.76 13.07
C LYS A 278 3.68 -35.11 14.08
N VAL A 279 4.50 -34.15 13.63
CA VAL A 279 5.35 -33.35 14.53
C VAL A 279 4.53 -32.18 15.08
N PRO A 280 4.29 -32.09 16.40
CA PRO A 280 3.49 -31.01 16.98
C PRO A 280 4.12 -29.63 16.75
N GLN A 281 3.32 -28.70 16.22
CA GLN A 281 3.65 -27.31 15.97
C GLN A 281 2.75 -26.39 16.81
N LYS A 282 3.26 -25.21 17.17
CA LYS A 282 2.52 -24.24 17.98
C LYS A 282 1.68 -23.30 17.11
N ILE A 283 0.39 -23.18 17.44
CA ILE A 283 -0.49 -22.12 16.95
C ILE A 283 -0.16 -20.84 17.74
N SER A 284 0.80 -20.06 17.25
CA SER A 284 1.15 -18.76 17.82
C SER A 284 0.28 -17.64 17.26
N SER A 285 -0.25 -16.78 18.13
CA SER A 285 -0.85 -15.49 17.76
C SER A 285 0.21 -14.40 17.58
N VAL A 286 1.48 -14.70 17.85
CA VAL A 286 2.61 -13.79 17.67
C VAL A 286 3.44 -14.27 16.49
N GLU A 287 3.57 -13.42 15.47
CA GLU A 287 4.33 -13.68 14.24
C GLU A 287 5.43 -12.63 14.11
N THR A 288 6.62 -13.07 13.72
CA THR A 288 7.81 -12.23 13.68
C THR A 288 8.38 -12.07 12.27
N PHE A 289 8.91 -10.89 12.02
CA PHE A 289 9.32 -10.46 10.69
C PHE A 289 10.61 -9.65 10.75
N ARG A 290 11.41 -9.70 9.68
CA ARG A 290 12.62 -8.89 9.49
C ARG A 290 12.46 -7.96 8.30
N VAL A 291 12.95 -6.73 8.43
CA VAL A 291 12.86 -5.77 7.32
C VAL A 291 13.75 -6.22 6.16
N LEU A 292 13.18 -6.35 4.96
CA LEU A 292 13.89 -6.67 3.72
C LEU A 292 14.18 -5.43 2.88
N ASP A 293 13.22 -4.50 2.83
CA ASP A 293 13.33 -3.29 2.00
C ASP A 293 12.60 -2.12 2.66
N GLY A 294 13.18 -0.92 2.52
CA GLY A 294 12.65 0.32 3.06
C GLY A 294 13.14 0.68 4.47
N ASP A 295 12.77 1.88 4.91
CA ASP A 295 13.15 2.40 6.22
C ASP A 295 11.96 2.40 7.19
N PRO A 296 11.83 1.38 8.06
CA PRO A 296 10.70 1.30 8.98
C PRO A 296 10.71 2.43 10.02
N THR A 297 11.86 3.04 10.30
CA THR A 297 11.97 4.16 11.25
C THR A 297 11.46 5.47 10.67
N ALA A 298 11.33 5.56 9.34
CA ALA A 298 10.82 6.74 8.67
C ALA A 298 9.38 7.04 9.10
N THR A 299 9.13 8.30 9.44
CA THR A 299 7.78 8.77 9.77
C THR A 299 7.10 9.26 8.51
N VAL A 300 5.93 8.69 8.21
CA VAL A 300 5.05 9.27 7.20
C VAL A 300 4.43 10.50 7.83
N HIS A 301 4.90 11.68 7.41
CA HIS A 301 4.29 12.92 7.85
C HIS A 301 2.86 12.99 7.31
N PRO A 302 1.85 13.22 8.15
CA PRO A 302 0.48 13.36 7.68
C PRO A 302 0.43 14.51 6.66
N LYS A 303 -0.40 14.35 5.61
CA LYS A 303 -0.71 15.47 4.70
C LYS A 303 -1.04 16.69 5.55
N PRO A 304 -0.38 17.84 5.35
CA PRO A 304 -0.69 19.00 6.18
C PRO A 304 -2.18 19.34 6.03
N GLN A 305 -2.84 19.42 7.18
CA GLN A 305 -4.29 19.37 7.30
C GLN A 305 -4.93 20.56 6.59
N GLU A 306 -6.00 20.29 5.84
CA GLU A 306 -6.78 21.37 5.24
C GLU A 306 -7.53 22.13 6.33
N ALA A 307 -7.65 23.45 6.18
CA ALA A 307 -8.43 24.24 7.12
C ALA A 307 -9.88 23.75 7.19
N GLY A 308 -10.46 23.80 8.39
CA GLY A 308 -11.89 23.58 8.59
C GLY A 308 -12.73 24.67 7.92
N LEU A 309 -14.01 24.37 7.65
CA LEU A 309 -14.91 25.27 6.94
C LEU A 309 -14.96 26.67 7.59
N VAL A 310 -15.17 26.73 8.90
CA VAL A 310 -15.29 27.99 9.67
C VAL A 310 -14.02 28.83 9.56
N ALA A 311 -12.86 28.22 9.82
CA ALA A 311 -11.57 28.90 9.70
C ALA A 311 -11.34 29.40 8.27
N GLY A 312 -11.67 28.60 7.26
CA GLY A 312 -11.50 28.98 5.86
C GLY A 312 -12.40 30.15 5.43
N VAL A 313 -13.67 30.15 5.86
CA VAL A 313 -14.60 31.26 5.60
C VAL A 313 -14.15 32.53 6.30
N LEU A 314 -13.73 32.45 7.57
CA LEU A 314 -13.29 33.61 8.34
C LEU A 314 -12.03 34.23 7.73
N THR A 315 -11.00 33.43 7.49
CA THR A 315 -9.74 33.90 6.90
C THR A 315 -9.95 34.47 5.49
N GLY A 316 -10.72 33.78 4.64
CA GLY A 316 -11.02 34.26 3.29
C GLY A 316 -11.79 35.59 3.30
N SER A 317 -12.76 35.73 4.22
CA SER A 317 -13.55 36.96 4.34
C SER A 317 -12.71 38.14 4.79
N ILE A 318 -11.89 37.96 5.84
CA ILE A 318 -10.99 39.01 6.36
C ILE A 318 -10.04 39.48 5.27
N LEU A 319 -9.37 38.55 4.60
CA LEU A 319 -8.42 38.87 3.54
C LEU A 319 -9.10 39.55 2.35
N GLY A 320 -10.28 39.07 1.94
CA GLY A 320 -11.05 39.69 0.86
C GLY A 320 -11.51 41.11 1.19
N ILE A 321 -11.91 41.38 2.43
CA ILE A 321 -12.26 42.74 2.87
C ILE A 321 -11.03 43.66 2.76
N PHE A 322 -9.88 43.26 3.29
CA PHE A 322 -8.65 44.06 3.21
C PHE A 322 -8.19 44.29 1.76
N ALA A 323 -8.23 43.25 0.92
CA ALA A 323 -7.88 43.37 -0.49
C ALA A 323 -8.87 44.26 -1.26
N GLY A 324 -10.17 44.18 -0.95
CA GLY A 324 -11.20 45.04 -1.52
C GLY A 324 -11.01 46.51 -1.15
N ILE A 325 -10.69 46.80 0.11
CA ILE A 325 -10.35 48.17 0.57
C ILE A 325 -9.09 48.67 -0.13
N ALA A 326 -8.00 47.91 -0.06
CA ALA A 326 -6.72 48.28 -0.65
C ALA A 326 -6.84 48.52 -2.16
N GLY A 327 -7.45 47.59 -2.89
CA GLY A 327 -7.69 47.74 -4.31
C GLY A 327 -8.56 48.95 -4.64
N SER A 328 -9.57 49.25 -3.82
CA SER A 328 -10.39 50.46 -3.99
C SER A 328 -9.60 51.76 -3.75
N ILE A 329 -8.56 51.76 -2.91
CA ILE A 329 -7.67 52.92 -2.73
C ILE A 329 -6.83 53.15 -3.99
N TYR A 330 -6.26 52.08 -4.57
CA TYR A 330 -5.30 52.23 -5.66
C TYR A 330 -5.96 52.24 -7.06
N HIS A 331 -7.17 51.70 -7.26
CA HIS A 331 -7.74 51.51 -8.61
C HIS A 331 -7.88 52.80 -9.44
N ALA A 332 -8.09 53.93 -8.76
CA ALA A 332 -8.25 55.24 -9.37
C ALA A 332 -6.90 55.91 -9.75
N TRP A 333 -5.76 55.27 -9.43
CA TRP A 333 -4.46 55.75 -9.84
C TRP A 333 -4.26 55.54 -11.35
N VAL A 334 -4.48 56.62 -12.10
CA VAL A 334 -4.32 56.68 -13.55
C VAL A 334 -3.06 57.47 -13.88
N VAL A 335 -2.22 56.92 -14.75
CA VAL A 335 -1.06 57.61 -15.31
C VAL A 335 -1.40 58.02 -16.74
N TYR A 336 -1.10 59.24 -17.13
CA TYR A 336 -1.38 59.72 -18.49
C TYR A 336 -0.12 59.68 -19.35
N ALA A 337 -0.24 59.06 -20.53
CA ALA A 337 0.77 59.08 -21.58
C ALA A 337 0.19 59.82 -22.79
N GLY A 338 0.41 61.13 -22.85
CA GLY A 338 -0.36 62.02 -23.71
C GLY A 338 -1.84 62.01 -23.31
N ASP A 339 -2.73 61.86 -24.29
CA ASP A 339 -4.19 61.77 -24.05
C ASP A 339 -4.65 60.37 -23.61
N THR A 340 -3.72 59.40 -23.52
CA THR A 340 -4.06 58.03 -23.13
C THR A 340 -3.97 57.87 -21.62
N ALA A 341 -5.10 57.54 -20.99
CA ALA A 341 -5.16 57.09 -19.62
C ALA A 341 -4.65 55.65 -19.50
N LEU A 342 -3.68 55.40 -18.63
CA LEU A 342 -3.14 54.07 -18.33
C LEU A 342 -3.62 53.62 -16.94
N PRO A 343 -4.26 52.44 -16.83
CA PRO A 343 -4.91 51.98 -15.60
C PRO A 343 -3.93 51.25 -14.66
N LEU A 344 -2.80 51.89 -14.33
CA LEU A 344 -1.77 51.26 -13.50
C LEU A 344 -2.32 50.86 -12.12
N GLY A 345 -3.14 51.72 -11.52
CA GLY A 345 -3.83 51.45 -10.26
C GLY A 345 -4.76 50.24 -10.32
N LEU A 346 -5.53 50.11 -11.40
CA LEU A 346 -6.42 48.96 -11.62
C LEU A 346 -5.65 47.65 -11.74
N LEU A 347 -4.52 47.65 -12.47
CA LEU A 347 -3.66 46.49 -12.58
C LEU A 347 -3.13 46.06 -11.21
N VAL A 348 -2.63 47.01 -10.41
CA VAL A 348 -2.16 46.74 -9.04
C VAL A 348 -3.29 46.17 -8.19
N ALA A 349 -4.50 46.76 -8.27
CA ALA A 349 -5.67 46.30 -7.52
C ALA A 349 -6.06 44.85 -7.87
N TYR A 350 -6.06 44.47 -9.15
CA TYR A 350 -6.32 43.09 -9.57
C TYR A 350 -5.22 42.13 -9.12
N LEU A 351 -3.95 42.52 -9.21
CA LEU A 351 -2.85 41.69 -8.72
C LEU A 351 -2.95 41.47 -7.22
N THR A 352 -3.30 42.49 -6.43
CA THR A 352 -3.55 42.35 -5.00
C THR A 352 -4.63 41.31 -4.74
N VAL A 353 -5.80 41.43 -5.37
CA VAL A 353 -6.90 40.48 -5.17
C VAL A 353 -6.53 39.07 -5.62
N PHE A 354 -5.89 38.93 -6.77
CA PHE A 354 -5.43 37.65 -7.29
C PHE A 354 -4.43 36.97 -6.34
N PHE A 355 -3.38 37.67 -5.91
CA PHE A 355 -2.38 37.10 -5.01
C PHE A 355 -2.94 36.85 -3.61
N THR A 356 -3.85 37.67 -3.11
CA THR A 356 -4.57 37.40 -1.85
C THR A 356 -5.41 36.13 -1.95
N ALA A 357 -6.18 35.97 -3.03
CA ALA A 357 -7.00 34.77 -3.24
C ALA A 357 -6.14 33.51 -3.43
N LEU A 358 -5.06 33.61 -4.20
CA LEU A 358 -4.11 32.51 -4.41
C LEU A 358 -3.41 32.12 -3.11
N TRP A 359 -2.89 33.09 -2.36
CA TRP A 359 -2.25 32.84 -1.07
C TRP A 359 -3.23 32.22 -0.08
N CYS A 360 -4.46 32.73 -0.01
CA CYS A 360 -5.50 32.18 0.87
C CYS A 360 -5.82 30.72 0.52
N ALA A 361 -6.02 30.41 -0.76
CA ALA A 361 -6.29 29.05 -1.22
C ALA A 361 -5.12 28.09 -0.98
N LEU A 362 -3.87 28.53 -1.20
CA LEU A 362 -2.66 27.74 -0.94
C LEU A 362 -2.44 27.51 0.55
N SER A 363 -2.50 28.56 1.37
CA SER A 363 -2.27 28.50 2.82
C SER A 363 -3.33 27.66 3.54
N LEU A 364 -4.60 27.76 3.12
CA LEU A 364 -5.69 26.97 3.69
C LEU A 364 -5.85 25.59 3.04
N ARG A 365 -5.19 25.38 1.89
CA ARG A 365 -5.30 24.16 1.07
C ARG A 365 -6.73 23.86 0.65
N ARG A 366 -7.49 24.90 0.30
CA ARG A 366 -8.90 24.80 -0.11
C ARG A 366 -9.17 25.70 -1.30
N GLY A 367 -9.60 25.10 -2.42
CA GLY A 367 -9.96 25.87 -3.62
C GLY A 367 -11.12 26.83 -3.40
N TYR A 368 -12.10 26.46 -2.55
CA TYR A 368 -13.24 27.32 -2.24
C TYR A 368 -12.83 28.63 -1.55
N ALA A 369 -11.66 28.69 -0.90
CA ALA A 369 -11.23 29.90 -0.20
C ALA A 369 -11.05 31.10 -1.14
N ALA A 370 -10.64 30.86 -2.39
CA ALA A 370 -10.58 31.91 -3.42
C ALA A 370 -11.97 32.46 -3.76
N ALA A 371 -13.01 31.61 -3.77
CA ALA A 371 -14.40 32.06 -3.97
C ALA A 371 -14.91 32.88 -2.78
N VAL A 372 -14.55 32.52 -1.55
CA VAL A 372 -14.85 33.33 -0.36
C VAL A 372 -14.21 34.72 -0.46
N VAL A 373 -12.93 34.78 -0.86
CA VAL A 373 -12.23 36.05 -1.11
C VAL A 373 -12.95 36.85 -2.20
N ALA A 374 -13.36 36.22 -3.30
CA ALA A 374 -14.08 36.87 -4.39
C ALA A 374 -15.40 37.51 -3.93
N VAL A 375 -16.20 36.78 -3.14
CA VAL A 375 -17.46 37.27 -2.57
C VAL A 375 -17.20 38.43 -1.60
N ALA A 376 -16.23 38.28 -0.71
CA ALA A 376 -15.88 39.32 0.26
C ALA A 376 -15.41 40.62 -0.43
N VAL A 377 -14.55 40.50 -1.44
CA VAL A 377 -14.11 41.64 -2.27
C VAL A 377 -15.31 42.29 -2.96
N PHE A 378 -16.20 41.50 -3.58
CA PHE A 378 -17.39 42.04 -4.25
C PHE A 378 -18.27 42.83 -3.28
N VAL A 379 -18.57 42.27 -2.11
CA VAL A 379 -19.40 42.93 -1.09
C VAL A 379 -18.72 44.18 -0.56
N THR A 380 -17.41 44.14 -0.29
CA THR A 380 -16.65 45.31 0.15
C THR A 380 -16.66 46.42 -0.89
N VAL A 381 -16.38 46.11 -2.16
CA VAL A 381 -16.40 47.09 -3.26
C VAL A 381 -17.81 47.67 -3.45
N TYR A 382 -18.85 46.83 -3.36
CA TYR A 382 -20.24 47.28 -3.41
C TYR A 382 -20.58 48.26 -2.27
N VAL A 383 -20.23 47.92 -1.02
CA VAL A 383 -20.49 48.80 0.13
C VAL A 383 -19.71 50.11 0.01
N LEU A 384 -18.46 50.08 -0.46
CA LEU A 384 -17.67 51.29 -0.67
C LEU A 384 -18.19 52.16 -1.81
N GLY A 385 -18.75 51.57 -2.86
CA GLY A 385 -19.33 52.30 -4.01
C GLY A 385 -20.77 52.78 -3.80
N TYR A 386 -21.59 52.04 -3.05
CA TYR A 386 -23.06 52.22 -3.00
C TYR A 386 -23.65 52.21 -1.60
N GLY A 387 -22.86 51.97 -0.54
CA GLY A 387 -23.37 51.83 0.83
C GLY A 387 -23.99 53.11 1.42
N ARG A 388 -23.77 54.27 0.78
CA ARG A 388 -24.40 55.55 1.12
C ARG A 388 -24.52 56.45 -0.11
N PRO A 389 -25.46 57.43 -0.12
CA PRO A 389 -25.67 58.32 -1.26
C PRO A 389 -24.43 59.09 -1.72
N ASP A 390 -23.53 59.42 -0.79
CA ASP A 390 -22.33 60.21 -1.05
C ASP A 390 -21.06 59.36 -1.19
N SER A 391 -21.16 58.04 -1.42
CA SER A 391 -19.99 57.15 -1.35
C SER A 391 -19.06 57.38 -2.57
N PRO A 392 -17.86 57.96 -2.40
CA PRO A 392 -17.03 58.42 -3.51
C PRO A 392 -15.88 57.45 -3.84
N PHE A 393 -15.79 56.32 -3.12
CA PHE A 393 -14.58 55.50 -3.08
C PHE A 393 -14.41 54.58 -4.29
N VAL A 394 -15.49 54.24 -4.99
CA VAL A 394 -15.45 53.47 -6.24
C VAL A 394 -16.31 54.21 -7.25
N LEU A 395 -15.65 54.85 -8.22
CA LEU A 395 -16.33 55.67 -9.22
C LEU A 395 -16.88 54.77 -10.32
N VAL A 396 -18.18 54.45 -10.26
CA VAL A 396 -18.86 53.67 -11.31
C VAL A 396 -19.70 54.62 -12.15
N ASN A 397 -19.05 55.44 -12.98
CA ASN A 397 -19.73 56.28 -13.97
C ASN A 397 -18.98 56.23 -15.30
N PRO A 398 -19.24 55.21 -16.15
CA PRO A 398 -18.50 54.98 -17.39
C PRO A 398 -18.70 56.08 -18.45
N GLY A 399 -19.61 57.05 -18.24
CA GLY A 399 -19.96 58.04 -19.26
C GLY A 399 -19.09 59.30 -19.33
N HIS A 400 -18.25 59.61 -18.33
CA HIS A 400 -17.70 60.98 -18.21
C HIS A 400 -16.23 61.11 -17.75
N SER A 401 -15.51 60.02 -17.43
CA SER A 401 -14.05 60.07 -17.19
C SER A 401 -13.39 58.69 -17.28
N ALA A 402 -12.10 58.64 -17.62
CA ALA A 402 -11.32 57.39 -17.65
C ALA A 402 -11.36 56.64 -16.29
N ILE A 403 -11.37 57.40 -15.20
CA ILE A 403 -11.47 56.87 -13.83
C ILE A 403 -12.81 56.15 -13.62
N GLY A 404 -13.92 56.72 -14.11
CA GLY A 404 -15.25 56.11 -13.99
C GLY A 404 -15.40 54.80 -14.77
N PHE A 405 -14.72 54.68 -15.92
CA PHE A 405 -14.62 53.43 -16.66
C PHE A 405 -13.78 52.38 -15.90
N TYR A 406 -12.63 52.77 -15.35
CA TYR A 406 -11.80 51.85 -14.56
C TYR A 406 -12.42 51.43 -13.24
N GLY A 407 -13.26 52.26 -12.61
CA GLY A 407 -14.05 51.86 -11.44
C GLY A 407 -15.13 50.83 -11.76
N ALA A 408 -15.76 50.90 -12.94
CA ALA A 408 -16.67 49.85 -13.40
C ALA A 408 -15.92 48.54 -13.67
N LEU A 409 -14.75 48.60 -14.31
CA LEU A 409 -13.89 47.44 -14.49
C LEU A 409 -13.47 46.87 -13.13
N TRP A 410 -13.01 47.69 -12.19
CA TRP A 410 -12.61 47.27 -10.85
C TRP A 410 -13.72 46.45 -10.17
N TRP A 411 -14.96 46.94 -10.20
CA TRP A 411 -16.07 46.24 -9.56
C TRP A 411 -16.33 44.86 -10.17
N PHE A 412 -16.52 44.76 -11.49
CA PHE A 412 -16.85 43.48 -12.11
C PHE A 412 -15.64 42.55 -12.28
N GLY A 413 -14.43 43.11 -12.39
CA GLY A 413 -13.19 42.38 -12.62
C GLY A 413 -12.55 41.84 -11.34
N ALA A 414 -12.78 42.46 -10.17
CA ALA A 414 -12.14 42.01 -8.93
C ALA A 414 -12.54 40.57 -8.52
N PRO A 415 -13.81 40.14 -8.60
CA PRO A 415 -14.17 38.74 -8.35
C PRO A 415 -13.54 37.79 -9.37
N VAL A 416 -13.44 38.21 -10.64
CA VAL A 416 -12.79 37.42 -11.70
C VAL A 416 -11.31 37.23 -11.40
N ALA A 417 -10.61 38.29 -10.99
CA ALA A 417 -9.21 38.24 -10.58
C ALA A 417 -8.99 37.29 -9.39
N ALA A 418 -9.87 37.30 -8.38
CA ALA A 418 -9.83 36.35 -7.27
C ALA A 418 -10.00 34.90 -7.75
N MET A 419 -10.97 34.65 -8.65
CA MET A 419 -11.27 33.32 -9.17
C MET A 419 -10.15 32.74 -10.05
N LEU A 420 -9.35 33.58 -10.73
CA LEU A 420 -8.14 33.11 -11.41
C LEU A 420 -7.14 32.45 -10.44
N GLY A 421 -7.09 32.89 -9.18
CA GLY A 421 -6.29 32.25 -8.13
C GLY A 421 -6.74 30.80 -7.85
N MET A 422 -8.05 30.52 -7.96
CA MET A 422 -8.59 29.17 -7.82
C MET A 422 -8.12 28.23 -8.93
N LEU A 423 -8.02 28.72 -10.17
CA LEU A 423 -7.53 27.92 -11.30
C LEU A 423 -6.06 27.56 -11.13
N VAL A 424 -5.23 28.50 -10.68
CA VAL A 424 -3.82 28.26 -10.37
C VAL A 424 -3.68 27.28 -9.21
N TYR A 425 -4.46 27.47 -8.14
CA TYR A 425 -4.52 26.52 -7.02
C TYR A 425 -4.88 25.11 -7.47
N THR A 426 -5.90 24.95 -8.32
CA THR A 426 -6.36 23.63 -8.77
C THR A 426 -5.26 22.90 -9.54
N ARG A 427 -4.51 23.61 -10.39
CA ARG A 427 -3.33 23.07 -11.08
C ARG A 427 -2.19 22.72 -10.12
N ALA A 428 -1.94 23.55 -9.11
CA ALA A 428 -0.90 23.30 -8.10
C ALA A 428 -1.25 22.10 -7.19
N ARG A 429 -2.53 21.96 -6.81
CA ARG A 429 -3.01 20.88 -5.92
C ARG A 429 -2.83 19.50 -6.52
N VAL A 430 -2.98 19.33 -7.84
CA VAL A 430 -2.72 18.05 -8.52
C VAL A 430 -1.26 17.63 -8.33
N LYS A 431 -0.32 18.59 -8.45
CA LYS A 431 1.11 18.35 -8.20
C LYS A 431 1.40 18.09 -6.71
N ASP A 432 0.78 18.84 -5.79
CA ASP A 432 0.94 18.65 -4.35
C ASP A 432 0.39 17.30 -3.86
N ALA A 433 -0.71 16.81 -4.43
CA ALA A 433 -1.31 15.53 -4.04
C ALA A 433 -0.38 14.35 -4.33
N GLN A 434 0.37 14.42 -5.44
CA GLN A 434 1.43 13.48 -5.79
C GLN A 434 2.66 13.70 -4.89
N TYR A 435 3.10 14.95 -4.75
CA TYR A 435 4.31 15.28 -3.99
C TYR A 435 4.22 14.95 -2.50
N PHE A 436 3.07 15.14 -1.84
CA PHE A 436 2.89 14.87 -0.41
C PHE A 436 2.21 13.54 -0.11
N SER A 437 2.24 12.58 -1.04
CA SER A 437 1.81 11.22 -0.71
C SER A 437 2.82 10.60 0.27
N PRO A 438 2.37 9.73 1.20
CA PRO A 438 3.25 8.92 2.03
C PRO A 438 4.33 8.18 1.24
N ARG A 439 3.98 7.68 0.05
CA ARG A 439 4.87 6.99 -0.88
C ARG A 439 5.97 7.92 -1.39
N ALA A 440 5.59 9.07 -1.95
CA ALA A 440 6.55 10.06 -2.45
C ALA A 440 7.47 10.59 -1.32
N ALA A 441 6.95 10.72 -0.10
CA ALA A 441 7.77 11.08 1.06
C ALA A 441 8.81 10.00 1.38
N HIS A 442 8.43 8.72 1.34
CA HIS A 442 9.34 7.61 1.60
C HIS A 442 10.39 7.44 0.50
N GLN A 443 10.00 7.55 -0.77
CA GLN A 443 10.94 7.47 -1.89
C GLN A 443 11.99 8.58 -1.88
N ARG A 444 11.59 9.82 -1.56
CA ARG A 444 12.57 10.92 -1.38
C ARG A 444 13.54 10.67 -0.23
N ALA A 445 13.14 9.91 0.79
CA ALA A 445 14.07 9.51 1.85
C ALA A 445 15.05 8.44 1.36
N ARG A 446 14.62 7.54 0.48
CA ARG A 446 15.48 6.53 -0.16
C ARG A 446 16.51 7.18 -1.10
N ALA A 447 16.10 8.08 -1.98
CA ALA A 447 17.01 8.77 -2.92
C ALA A 447 18.10 9.66 -2.27
N LYS A 448 18.05 9.85 -0.94
CA LYS A 448 19.06 10.59 -0.17
C LYS A 448 20.11 9.67 0.47
N LYS A 449 19.93 8.35 0.42
CA LYS A 449 20.90 7.34 0.83
C LYS A 449 21.60 6.81 -0.40
#